data_AF-A0A257VVY3-F1
#
_entry.id   AF-A0A257VVY3-F1
#
_cell.length_a   1.000
_cell.length_b   1.000
_cell.length_c   1.000
_cell.angle_alpha   90.00
_cell.angle_beta   90.00
_cell.angle_gamma   90.00
#
_symmetry.space_group_name_H-M   'P 1'
#
loop_
_entity.id
_entity.type
_entity.pdbx_description
1 polymer ?
#
loop_
_entity_poly.entity_id
_entity_poly.type
_entity_poly.pdbx_seq_one_letter_code
_entity_poly.pdbx_strand_id
1 'polypeptide(L)'
;PTEASAKGIPGVAVTGLFSLGDVAQSYTYLARNTYQIYDNLAWTKGRHNLRFGFDTRQNQLYLVFPNRPNGDFSVTGAFSGNAIGDYLLGRPNQFRQGGGDPAKHFYGWQNGLYLQDDFKLSRRLTLNLGVRYDLPIPYVDKQDRMASFQPGRKSTVRPSAPAGLLYPGDDGVSRATIPTDRNNIAPRFGFAYDLTGDGMTSLRGGYGIFFDTVPGVAVFQNINVAPFNKFIQVDG
;
A
#
# COMPACT_ATOMS: atom_id res chain seq x y z
N PRO A 1 -5.75 24.45 -17.08
CA PRO A 1 -5.57 23.53 -15.93
C PRO A 1 -6.85 22.73 -15.67
N THR A 2 -6.81 21.41 -15.89
CA THR A 2 -7.92 20.48 -15.63
C THR A 2 -8.14 20.21 -14.13
N GLU A 3 -7.17 20.59 -13.28
CA GLU A 3 -7.26 20.53 -11.82
C GLU A 3 -7.08 21.93 -11.22
N ALA A 4 -8.04 22.39 -10.44
CA ALA A 4 -8.07 23.76 -9.89
C ALA A 4 -6.97 24.02 -8.84
N SER A 5 -6.42 22.98 -8.23
CA SER A 5 -5.35 23.03 -7.22
C SER A 5 -3.94 23.05 -7.81
N ALA A 6 -3.79 22.83 -9.11
CA ALA A 6 -2.50 22.77 -9.78
C ALA A 6 -1.90 24.18 -9.88
N LYS A 7 -0.73 24.37 -9.25
CA LYS A 7 0.08 25.59 -9.36
C LYS A 7 1.36 25.26 -10.13
N GLY A 8 1.89 26.24 -10.84
CA GLY A 8 3.12 26.09 -11.62
C GLY A 8 2.87 26.03 -13.13
N ILE A 9 3.92 25.69 -13.89
CA ILE A 9 3.91 25.70 -15.36
C ILE A 9 4.02 24.27 -15.91
N PRO A 10 3.51 24.00 -17.12
CA PRO A 10 3.67 22.69 -17.76
C PRO A 10 5.15 22.30 -17.86
N GLY A 11 5.43 21.01 -17.67
CA GLY A 11 6.76 20.46 -17.92
C GLY A 11 7.08 20.47 -19.41
N VAL A 12 8.31 20.81 -19.79
CA VAL A 12 8.80 20.65 -21.16
C VAL A 12 10.14 19.92 -21.11
N ALA A 13 10.21 18.75 -21.73
CA ALA A 13 11.43 17.96 -21.83
C ALA A 13 11.92 17.97 -23.29
N VAL A 14 13.07 18.60 -23.53
CA VAL A 14 13.76 18.60 -24.82
C VAL A 14 14.89 17.57 -24.76
N THR A 15 14.75 16.48 -25.52
CA THR A 15 15.62 15.31 -25.44
C THR A 15 17.08 15.67 -25.68
N GLY A 16 17.96 15.18 -24.80
CA GLY A 16 19.41 15.41 -24.88
C GLY A 16 19.85 16.83 -24.52
N LEU A 17 18.93 17.70 -24.09
CA LEU A 17 19.22 19.11 -23.82
C LEU A 17 18.78 19.51 -22.41
N PHE A 18 17.54 19.96 -22.23
CA PHE A 18 17.07 20.50 -20.96
C PHE A 18 15.63 20.08 -20.64
N SER A 19 15.25 20.26 -19.38
CA SER A 19 13.87 20.19 -18.93
C SER A 19 13.52 21.46 -18.15
N LEU A 20 12.32 21.99 -18.39
CA LEU A 20 11.80 23.18 -17.72
C LEU A 20 10.40 22.88 -17.17
N GLY A 21 9.98 23.65 -16.18
CA GLY A 21 8.65 23.54 -15.59
C GLY A 21 8.51 22.40 -14.57
N ASP A 22 7.27 22.08 -14.24
CA ASP A 22 6.99 21.13 -13.16
C ASP A 22 7.19 19.68 -13.56
N VAL A 23 7.57 18.87 -12.58
CA VAL A 23 7.61 17.42 -12.72
C VAL A 23 6.20 16.82 -12.78
N ALA A 24 6.10 15.57 -13.27
CA ALA A 24 4.84 14.85 -13.44
C ALA A 24 4.00 14.68 -12.15
N GLN A 25 4.59 14.88 -10.97
CA GLN A 25 3.90 14.85 -9.67
C GLN A 25 4.27 16.13 -8.91
N SER A 26 3.76 17.28 -9.36
CA SER A 26 4.21 18.60 -8.92
C SER A 26 3.93 18.90 -7.44
N TYR A 27 2.97 18.20 -6.83
CA TYR A 27 2.72 18.25 -5.40
C TYR A 27 2.22 16.89 -4.91
N THR A 28 2.42 16.63 -3.62
CA THR A 28 1.83 15.48 -2.94
C THR A 28 1.41 15.92 -1.56
N TYR A 29 0.18 15.58 -1.16
CA TYR A 29 -0.29 15.80 0.20
C TYR A 29 -0.65 14.46 0.83
N LEU A 30 -0.13 14.19 2.02
CA LEU A 30 -0.35 12.96 2.76
C LEU A 30 -0.71 13.30 4.20
N ALA A 31 -1.87 12.85 4.65
CA ALA A 31 -2.27 12.88 6.05
C ALA A 31 -2.65 11.47 6.49
N ARG A 32 -2.14 11.04 7.66
CA ARG A 32 -2.39 9.71 8.21
C ARG A 32 -2.90 9.83 9.64
N ASN A 33 -4.00 9.15 9.93
CA ASN A 33 -4.53 9.00 11.28
C ASN A 33 -4.57 7.51 11.62
N THR A 34 -4.22 7.16 12.86
CA THR A 34 -4.35 5.80 13.37
C THR A 34 -5.15 5.86 14.66
N TYR A 35 -6.26 5.15 14.69
CA TYR A 35 -7.07 4.93 15.89
C TYR A 35 -6.80 3.52 16.38
N GLN A 36 -6.34 3.37 17.61
CA GLN A 36 -5.89 2.10 18.16
C GLN A 36 -6.59 1.81 19.48
N ILE A 37 -7.04 0.57 19.61
CA ILE A 37 -7.46 -0.02 20.89
C ILE A 37 -6.62 -1.28 21.06
N TYR A 38 -6.02 -1.44 22.22
CA TYR A 38 -5.19 -2.59 22.52
C TYR A 38 -5.29 -2.96 23.99
N ASP A 39 -4.96 -4.21 24.28
CA ASP A 39 -4.88 -4.75 25.63
C ASP A 39 -3.71 -5.71 25.74
N ASN A 40 -3.12 -5.78 26.93
CA ASN A 40 -2.02 -6.68 27.25
C ASN A 40 -2.11 -7.12 28.71
N LEU A 41 -2.46 -8.38 28.90
CA LEU A 41 -2.63 -8.99 30.20
C LEU A 41 -1.50 -9.98 30.45
N ALA A 42 -1.01 -9.98 31.69
CA ALA A 42 -0.04 -10.94 32.18
C ALA A 42 -0.63 -11.70 33.37
N TRP A 43 -0.52 -13.02 33.35
CA TRP A 43 -0.98 -13.86 34.44
C TRP A 43 0.06 -14.94 34.76
N THR A 44 0.65 -14.81 35.95
CA THR A 44 1.57 -15.81 36.49
C THR A 44 0.80 -16.72 37.43
N LYS A 45 0.77 -18.01 37.13
CA LYS A 45 0.17 -19.03 37.99
C LYS A 45 0.99 -20.32 37.96
N GLY A 46 1.53 -20.66 39.14
CA GLY A 46 2.34 -21.87 39.30
C GLY A 46 3.58 -21.84 38.41
N ARG A 47 3.66 -22.78 37.45
CA ARG A 47 4.78 -22.92 36.53
C ARG A 47 4.63 -22.13 35.23
N HIS A 48 3.49 -21.48 35.03
CA HIS A 48 3.14 -20.74 33.81
C HIS A 48 3.24 -19.25 34.03
N ASN A 49 3.73 -18.55 33.02
CA ASN A 49 3.71 -17.09 32.93
C ASN A 49 3.09 -16.73 31.57
N LEU A 50 1.77 -16.53 31.61
CA LEU A 50 0.96 -16.28 30.44
C LEU A 50 0.95 -14.79 30.12
N ARG A 51 1.06 -14.46 28.84
CA ARG A 51 0.85 -13.11 28.29
C ARG A 51 -0.09 -13.22 27.12
N PHE A 52 -1.16 -12.47 27.13
CA PHE A 52 -2.14 -12.49 26.05
C PHE A 52 -2.77 -11.12 25.90
N GLY A 53 -3.32 -10.87 24.73
CA GLY A 53 -3.89 -9.58 24.42
C GLY A 53 -4.32 -9.47 22.98
N PHE A 54 -4.79 -8.28 22.66
CA PHE A 54 -5.22 -7.93 21.32
C PHE A 54 -4.73 -6.54 20.95
N ASP A 55 -4.66 -6.29 19.66
CA ASP A 55 -4.35 -4.99 19.08
C ASP A 55 -5.23 -4.80 17.86
N THR A 56 -6.08 -3.78 17.87
CA THR A 56 -6.89 -3.40 16.72
C THR A 56 -6.61 -1.94 16.37
N ARG A 57 -6.30 -1.70 15.11
CA ARG A 57 -5.95 -0.39 14.56
C ARG A 57 -6.79 -0.12 13.34
N GLN A 58 -7.49 1.00 13.34
CA GLN A 58 -7.99 1.60 12.11
C GLN A 58 -6.97 2.60 11.60
N ASN A 59 -6.41 2.35 10.42
CA ASN A 59 -5.54 3.29 9.74
C ASN A 59 -6.36 4.05 8.71
N GLN A 60 -6.30 5.38 8.75
CA GLN A 60 -6.86 6.27 7.75
C GLN A 60 -5.74 6.99 7.02
N LEU A 61 -5.87 7.09 5.71
CA LEU A 61 -4.90 7.73 4.84
C LEU A 61 -5.63 8.64 3.86
N TYR A 62 -5.42 9.93 4.01
CA TYR A 62 -5.79 10.91 2.99
C TYR A 62 -4.56 11.21 2.14
N LEU A 63 -4.70 11.03 0.84
CA LEU A 63 -3.61 11.22 -0.11
C LEU A 63 -4.10 11.97 -1.33
N VAL A 64 -3.35 13.01 -1.72
CA VAL A 64 -3.48 13.71 -3.00
C VAL A 64 -2.22 13.42 -3.80
N PHE A 65 -2.36 12.70 -4.92
CA PHE A 65 -1.23 12.27 -5.76
C PHE A 65 -1.54 12.46 -7.26
N PRO A 66 -1.47 13.70 -7.76
CA PRO A 66 -1.91 14.09 -9.09
C PRO A 66 -0.90 13.70 -10.18
N ASN A 67 -1.37 13.11 -11.26
CA ASN A 67 -0.54 12.79 -12.42
C ASN A 67 -0.59 13.89 -13.48
N ARG A 68 0.49 14.65 -13.63
CA ARG A 68 0.68 15.72 -14.64
C ARG A 68 -0.47 16.72 -14.65
N PRO A 69 -0.80 17.34 -13.50
CA PRO A 69 -1.94 18.25 -13.42
C PRO A 69 -1.74 19.53 -14.28
N ASN A 70 -0.48 19.98 -14.43
CA ASN A 70 -0.10 21.08 -15.31
C ASN A 70 0.19 20.64 -16.76
N GLY A 71 0.20 19.33 -17.02
CA GLY A 71 0.62 18.73 -18.28
C GLY A 71 2.13 18.72 -18.51
N ASP A 72 2.58 17.92 -19.46
CA ASP A 72 3.95 17.89 -19.93
C ASP A 72 4.05 17.73 -21.45
N PHE A 73 5.07 18.35 -22.03
CA PHE A 73 5.45 18.25 -23.43
C PHE A 73 6.77 17.49 -23.58
N SER A 74 6.83 16.61 -24.57
CA SER A 74 8.07 15.99 -25.01
C SER A 74 8.45 16.53 -26.39
N VAL A 75 9.74 16.86 -26.55
CA VAL A 75 10.33 17.29 -27.81
C VAL A 75 11.57 16.45 -28.09
N THR A 76 11.45 15.49 -29.01
CA THR A 76 12.52 14.52 -29.31
C THR A 76 13.30 14.83 -30.60
N GLY A 77 12.90 15.84 -31.37
CA GLY A 77 13.43 16.06 -32.71
C GLY A 77 12.73 15.22 -33.78
N ALA A 78 11.50 14.75 -33.52
CA ALA A 78 10.75 13.86 -34.40
C ALA A 78 10.43 14.48 -35.78
N PHE A 79 10.39 15.81 -35.89
CA PHE A 79 9.98 16.49 -37.12
C PHE A 79 11.16 17.03 -37.93
N SER A 80 12.15 17.65 -37.28
CA SER A 80 13.33 18.23 -37.96
C SER A 80 14.60 17.38 -37.84
N GLY A 81 14.58 16.28 -37.08
CA GLY A 81 15.78 15.53 -36.69
C GLY A 81 16.61 16.22 -35.61
N ASN A 82 16.16 17.37 -35.10
CA ASN A 82 16.84 18.16 -34.09
C ASN A 82 15.88 18.63 -32.99
N ALA A 83 16.09 18.18 -31.75
CA ALA A 83 15.18 18.48 -30.64
C ALA A 83 15.13 19.98 -30.29
N ILE A 84 16.24 20.73 -30.39
CA ILE A 84 16.19 22.19 -30.17
C ILE A 84 15.45 22.88 -31.32
N GLY A 85 15.63 22.39 -32.56
CA GLY A 85 14.91 22.88 -33.73
C GLY A 85 13.40 22.74 -33.55
N ASP A 86 12.94 21.56 -33.18
CA ASP A 86 11.52 21.30 -32.93
C ASP A 86 10.97 22.11 -31.76
N TYR A 87 11.76 22.32 -30.70
CA TYR A 87 11.35 23.15 -29.56
C TYR A 87 11.17 24.62 -29.97
N LEU A 88 12.13 25.19 -30.70
CA LEU A 88 12.07 26.58 -31.18
C LEU A 88 10.93 26.80 -32.19
N LEU A 89 10.56 25.76 -32.93
CA LEU A 89 9.42 25.77 -33.85
C LEU A 89 8.07 25.49 -33.16
N GLY A 90 8.07 25.20 -31.86
CA GLY A 90 6.86 24.86 -31.10
C GLY A 90 6.22 23.53 -31.54
N ARG A 91 7.04 22.54 -31.92
CA ARG A 91 6.62 21.22 -32.42
C ARG A 91 6.96 20.09 -31.44
N PRO A 92 6.27 19.99 -30.29
CA PRO A 92 6.38 18.80 -29.45
C PRO A 92 5.78 17.59 -30.16
N ASN A 93 6.41 16.43 -30.00
CA ASN A 93 5.89 15.16 -30.53
C ASN A 93 4.87 14.52 -29.59
N GLN A 94 4.74 15.00 -28.35
CA GLN A 94 3.75 14.52 -27.41
C GLN A 94 3.38 15.59 -26.39
N PHE A 95 2.09 15.66 -26.07
CA PHE A 95 1.55 16.33 -24.90
C PHE A 95 0.75 15.34 -24.05
N ARG A 96 0.94 15.37 -22.74
CA ARG A 96 0.17 14.57 -21.77
C ARG A 96 -0.34 15.45 -20.66
N GLN A 97 -1.56 15.20 -20.21
CA GLN A 97 -2.13 15.87 -19.05
C GLN A 97 -3.09 14.94 -18.32
N GLY A 98 -2.93 14.84 -17.01
CA GLY A 98 -3.95 14.22 -16.17
C GLY A 98 -4.95 15.24 -15.64
N GLY A 99 -6.05 14.72 -15.13
CA GLY A 99 -7.02 15.52 -14.40
C GLY A 99 -8.01 14.63 -13.67
N GLY A 100 -9.00 15.26 -13.04
CA GLY A 100 -9.97 14.55 -12.22
C GLY A 100 -9.74 14.86 -10.75
N ASP A 101 -10.09 13.91 -9.88
CA ASP A 101 -9.89 14.06 -8.45
C ASP A 101 -8.68 13.21 -7.99
N PRO A 102 -7.51 13.85 -7.79
CA PRO A 102 -6.32 13.18 -7.32
C PRO A 102 -6.40 12.80 -5.83
N ALA A 103 -7.41 13.28 -5.10
CA ALA A 103 -7.59 12.99 -3.68
C ALA A 103 -8.27 11.63 -3.46
N LYS A 104 -7.76 10.85 -2.51
CA LYS A 104 -8.31 9.57 -2.07
C LYS A 104 -8.35 9.51 -0.54
N HIS A 105 -9.40 8.89 -0.01
CA HIS A 105 -9.61 8.71 1.43
C HIS A 105 -9.65 7.22 1.71
N PHE A 106 -8.49 6.67 2.03
CA PHE A 106 -8.37 5.25 2.33
C PHE A 106 -8.58 4.99 3.82
N TYR A 107 -9.21 3.86 4.14
CA TYR A 107 -9.20 3.30 5.48
C TYR A 107 -9.01 1.78 5.43
N GLY A 108 -8.25 1.26 6.38
CA GLY A 108 -7.95 -0.15 6.52
C GLY A 108 -7.86 -0.53 7.99
N TRP A 109 -7.92 -1.82 8.29
CA TRP A 109 -7.82 -2.32 9.66
C TRP A 109 -6.65 -3.26 9.80
N GLN A 110 -5.99 -3.23 10.95
CA GLN A 110 -5.02 -4.23 11.36
C GLN A 110 -5.47 -4.78 12.69
N ASN A 111 -5.70 -6.08 12.76
CA ASN A 111 -6.16 -6.75 13.96
C ASN A 111 -5.18 -7.85 14.32
N GLY A 112 -4.87 -7.98 15.60
CA GLY A 112 -3.96 -8.98 16.10
C GLY A 112 -4.48 -9.54 17.42
N LEU A 113 -4.35 -10.86 17.58
CA LEU A 113 -4.60 -11.58 18.82
C LEU A 113 -3.36 -12.39 19.14
N TYR A 114 -2.94 -12.45 20.40
CA TYR A 114 -1.81 -13.29 20.77
C TYR A 114 -1.99 -13.95 22.14
N LEU A 115 -1.33 -15.09 22.28
CA LEU A 115 -1.13 -15.80 23.52
C LEU A 115 0.32 -16.31 23.54
N GLN A 116 1.00 -16.09 24.66
CA GLN A 116 2.34 -16.57 24.93
C GLN A 116 2.39 -17.15 26.33
N ASP A 117 3.16 -18.21 26.52
CA ASP A 117 3.41 -18.87 27.80
C ASP A 117 4.90 -19.12 27.96
N ASP A 118 5.47 -18.65 29.07
CA ASP A 118 6.77 -19.12 29.55
C ASP A 118 6.54 -20.22 30.59
N PHE A 119 6.57 -21.46 30.14
CA PHE A 119 6.27 -22.64 30.95
C PHE A 119 7.54 -23.26 31.52
N LYS A 120 7.71 -23.20 32.84
CA LYS A 120 8.78 -23.89 33.58
C LYS A 120 8.46 -25.37 33.72
N LEU A 121 8.76 -26.16 32.69
CA LEU A 121 8.52 -27.60 32.68
C LEU A 121 9.28 -28.31 33.82
N SER A 122 10.53 -27.90 34.08
CA SER A 122 11.35 -28.36 35.21
C SER A 122 12.20 -27.22 35.79
N ARG A 123 13.01 -27.50 36.83
CA ARG A 123 13.97 -26.51 37.37
C ARG A 123 15.05 -26.12 36.37
N ARG A 124 15.27 -26.95 35.34
CA ARG A 124 16.32 -26.76 34.32
C ARG A 124 15.75 -26.44 32.94
N LEU A 125 14.48 -26.76 32.66
CA LEU A 125 13.88 -26.60 31.34
C LEU A 125 12.69 -25.64 31.38
N THR A 126 12.79 -24.58 30.60
CA THR A 126 11.69 -23.65 30.31
C THR A 126 11.33 -23.76 28.83
N LEU A 127 10.04 -23.82 28.53
CA LEU A 127 9.50 -23.73 27.19
C LEU A 127 8.87 -22.36 26.99
N ASN A 128 9.12 -21.75 25.83
CA ASN A 128 8.50 -20.49 25.41
C ASN A 128 7.54 -20.83 24.28
N LEU A 129 6.25 -20.87 24.56
CA LEU A 129 5.22 -21.24 23.60
C LEU A 129 4.43 -19.98 23.24
N GLY A 130 4.19 -19.74 21.96
CA GLY A 130 3.43 -18.58 21.53
C GLY A 130 2.67 -18.81 20.25
N VAL A 131 1.54 -18.14 20.12
CA VAL A 131 0.79 -18.04 18.88
C VAL A 131 0.26 -16.62 18.74
N ARG A 132 0.34 -16.09 17.54
CA ARG A 132 -0.28 -14.83 17.16
C ARG A 132 -1.14 -15.05 15.93
N TYR A 133 -2.31 -14.45 15.90
CA TYR A 133 -3.14 -14.36 14.71
C TYR A 133 -3.22 -12.91 14.27
N ASP A 134 -2.81 -12.63 13.03
CA ASP A 134 -2.90 -11.30 12.44
C ASP A 134 -3.95 -11.29 11.31
N LEU A 135 -4.83 -10.29 11.31
CA LEU A 135 -5.87 -10.10 10.31
C LEU A 135 -5.80 -8.67 9.76
N PRO A 136 -4.90 -8.41 8.80
CA PRO A 136 -4.84 -7.15 8.08
C PRO A 136 -5.97 -7.09 7.05
N ILE A 137 -6.89 -6.16 7.24
CA ILE A 137 -7.94 -5.83 6.26
C ILE A 137 -7.37 -4.75 5.33
N PRO A 138 -7.24 -5.03 4.02
CA PRO A 138 -6.68 -4.08 3.06
C PRO A 138 -7.46 -2.76 3.01
N TYR A 139 -6.78 -1.70 2.57
CA TYR A 139 -7.39 -0.38 2.43
C TYR A 139 -8.51 -0.38 1.39
N VAL A 140 -9.58 0.35 1.69
CA VAL A 140 -10.64 0.69 0.75
C VAL A 140 -10.72 2.21 0.61
N ASP A 141 -11.03 2.73 -0.57
CA ASP A 141 -11.38 4.15 -0.75
C ASP A 141 -12.82 4.38 -0.24
N LYS A 142 -13.04 5.50 0.44
CA LYS A 142 -14.37 5.86 0.98
C LYS A 142 -15.46 5.97 -0.08
N GLN A 143 -15.10 6.23 -1.34
CA GLN A 143 -16.05 6.30 -2.47
C GLN A 143 -15.90 5.12 -3.44
N ASP A 144 -15.21 4.04 -3.03
CA ASP A 144 -14.98 2.84 -3.84
C ASP A 144 -14.32 3.13 -5.20
N ARG A 145 -13.43 4.13 -5.23
CA ARG A 145 -12.73 4.59 -6.43
C ARG A 145 -11.43 3.85 -6.68
N MET A 146 -11.53 2.53 -6.74
CA MET A 146 -10.44 1.60 -7.00
C MET A 146 -10.84 0.67 -8.15
N ALA A 147 -9.86 0.05 -8.80
CA ALA A 147 -10.09 -0.97 -9.82
C ALA A 147 -9.12 -2.15 -9.68
N SER A 148 -9.54 -3.29 -10.20
CA SER A 148 -8.73 -4.50 -10.35
C SER A 148 -8.62 -4.85 -11.82
N PHE A 149 -7.57 -5.58 -12.20
CA PHE A 149 -7.42 -6.10 -13.55
C PHE A 149 -7.49 -7.63 -13.55
N GLN A 150 -8.46 -8.17 -14.29
CA GLN A 150 -8.66 -9.61 -14.46
C GLN A 150 -8.92 -9.91 -15.94
N PRO A 151 -7.93 -10.41 -16.69
CA PRO A 151 -8.06 -10.71 -18.13
C PRO A 151 -9.32 -11.50 -18.47
N GLY A 152 -9.99 -11.14 -19.57
CA GLY A 152 -11.17 -11.85 -20.07
C GLY A 152 -12.50 -11.56 -19.36
N ARG A 153 -12.49 -10.77 -18.28
CA ARG A 153 -13.72 -10.31 -17.61
C ARG A 153 -14.17 -8.95 -18.13
N LYS A 154 -15.47 -8.67 -18.02
CA LYS A 154 -16.06 -7.36 -18.32
C LYS A 154 -16.81 -6.87 -17.09
N SER A 155 -16.59 -5.62 -16.71
CA SER A 155 -17.32 -5.02 -15.59
C SER A 155 -18.82 -4.93 -15.91
N THR A 156 -19.65 -5.37 -14.97
CA THR A 156 -21.10 -5.23 -14.99
C THR A 156 -21.53 -3.91 -14.37
N VAL A 157 -20.78 -3.40 -13.38
CA VAL A 157 -21.06 -2.09 -12.76
C VAL A 157 -20.59 -0.92 -13.61
N ARG A 158 -19.61 -1.15 -14.49
CA ARG A 158 -19.12 -0.17 -15.48
C ARG A 158 -18.96 -0.80 -16.87
N PRO A 159 -20.06 -1.01 -17.62
CA PRO A 159 -20.02 -1.63 -18.95
C PRO A 159 -19.17 -0.87 -19.99
N SER A 160 -18.92 0.42 -19.79
CA SER A 160 -18.06 1.23 -20.66
C SER A 160 -16.56 1.04 -20.42
N ALA A 161 -16.15 0.39 -19.32
CA ALA A 161 -14.74 0.16 -19.04
C ALA A 161 -14.12 -0.84 -20.04
N PRO A 162 -12.82 -0.75 -20.36
CA PRO A 162 -12.13 -1.76 -21.16
C PRO A 162 -12.29 -3.17 -20.59
N ALA A 163 -12.19 -4.18 -21.46
CA ALA A 163 -12.14 -5.56 -21.01
C ALA A 163 -10.94 -5.77 -20.07
N GLY A 164 -11.15 -6.55 -19.02
CA GLY A 164 -10.20 -6.81 -17.96
C GLY A 164 -10.29 -5.85 -16.77
N LEU A 165 -10.82 -4.64 -16.93
CA LEU A 165 -10.92 -3.67 -15.84
C LEU A 165 -12.23 -3.87 -15.06
N LEU A 166 -12.10 -4.16 -13.77
CA LEU A 166 -13.20 -4.41 -12.85
C LEU A 166 -13.17 -3.47 -11.65
N TYR A 167 -14.29 -3.29 -10.99
CA TYR A 167 -14.50 -2.32 -9.92
C TYR A 167 -15.22 -2.96 -8.73
N PRO A 168 -15.12 -2.38 -7.52
CA PRO A 168 -15.99 -2.75 -6.41
C PRO A 168 -17.46 -2.84 -6.84
N GLY A 169 -18.08 -3.99 -6.58
CA GLY A 169 -19.44 -4.31 -6.99
C GLY A 169 -19.53 -5.27 -8.19
N ASP A 170 -18.44 -5.46 -8.95
CA ASP A 170 -18.34 -6.58 -9.89
C ASP A 170 -18.23 -7.91 -9.14
N ASP A 171 -18.76 -8.98 -9.74
CA ASP A 171 -18.74 -10.31 -9.14
C ASP A 171 -17.30 -10.79 -8.87
N GLY A 172 -17.05 -11.17 -7.61
CA GLY A 172 -15.74 -11.57 -7.10
C GLY A 172 -14.76 -10.43 -6.79
N VAL A 173 -15.18 -9.15 -6.90
CA VAL A 173 -14.29 -8.00 -6.67
C VAL A 173 -14.62 -7.34 -5.33
N SER A 174 -13.70 -7.48 -4.37
CA SER A 174 -13.82 -6.82 -3.06
C SER A 174 -13.72 -5.30 -3.19
N ARG A 175 -14.23 -4.56 -2.21
CA ARG A 175 -14.08 -3.09 -2.14
C ARG A 175 -12.62 -2.64 -2.12
N ALA A 176 -11.74 -3.48 -1.58
CA ALA A 176 -10.30 -3.21 -1.55
C ALA A 176 -9.60 -3.62 -2.84
N THR A 177 -10.30 -4.24 -3.79
CA THR A 177 -9.79 -4.85 -5.04
C THR A 177 -8.78 -5.99 -4.85
N ILE A 178 -8.44 -6.28 -3.59
CA ILE A 178 -7.55 -7.33 -3.13
C ILE A 178 -8.33 -8.11 -2.05
N PRO A 179 -8.32 -9.45 -2.07
CA PRO A 179 -8.96 -10.24 -1.03
C PRO A 179 -8.23 -10.07 0.32
N THR A 180 -8.96 -10.18 1.42
CA THR A 180 -8.37 -10.23 2.76
C THR A 180 -7.74 -11.59 3.00
N ASP A 181 -6.43 -11.64 3.24
CA ASP A 181 -5.78 -12.86 3.71
C ASP A 181 -6.12 -13.10 5.19
N ARG A 182 -6.60 -14.31 5.48
CA ARG A 182 -7.05 -14.74 6.80
C ARG A 182 -6.18 -15.85 7.38
N ASN A 183 -5.11 -16.26 6.71
CA ASN A 183 -4.32 -17.44 7.07
C ASN A 183 -3.02 -17.11 7.82
N ASN A 184 -2.95 -15.95 8.48
CA ASN A 184 -1.75 -15.48 9.17
C ASN A 184 -1.67 -15.94 10.63
N ILE A 185 -1.63 -17.25 10.84
CA ILE A 185 -1.36 -17.84 12.17
C ILE A 185 0.15 -17.99 12.32
N ALA A 186 0.74 -17.22 13.24
CA ALA A 186 2.17 -17.12 13.52
C ALA A 186 2.53 -17.88 14.81
N PRO A 187 2.79 -19.19 14.75
CA PRO A 187 3.30 -19.95 15.88
C PRO A 187 4.75 -19.57 16.19
N ARG A 188 5.09 -19.65 17.48
CA ARG A 188 6.44 -19.45 18.02
C ARG A 188 6.71 -20.51 19.08
N PHE A 189 7.86 -21.13 18.97
CA PHE A 189 8.34 -22.14 19.90
C PHE A 189 9.77 -21.81 20.29
N GLY A 190 10.08 -21.93 21.57
CA GLY A 190 11.43 -21.77 22.08
C GLY A 190 11.64 -22.63 23.31
N PHE A 191 12.90 -22.84 23.64
CA PHE A 191 13.29 -23.48 24.88
C PHE A 191 14.55 -22.84 25.45
N ALA A 192 14.69 -22.94 26.76
CA ALA A 192 15.90 -22.66 27.48
C ALA A 192 16.17 -23.82 28.45
N TYR A 193 17.36 -24.41 28.33
CA TYR A 193 17.79 -25.54 29.14
C TYR A 193 19.09 -25.21 29.89
N ASP A 194 19.07 -25.33 31.20
CA ASP A 194 20.24 -25.24 32.07
C ASP A 194 21.00 -26.57 32.07
N LEU A 195 22.22 -26.55 31.50
CA LEU A 195 23.05 -27.73 31.28
C LEU A 195 23.67 -28.24 32.58
N THR A 196 24.02 -27.33 33.49
CA THR A 196 24.77 -27.62 34.73
C THR A 196 23.86 -27.66 35.96
N GLY A 197 22.68 -27.02 35.90
CA GLY A 197 21.71 -26.99 36.99
C GLY A 197 21.98 -25.94 38.06
N ASP A 198 23.04 -25.15 37.87
CA ASP A 198 23.45 -24.02 38.69
C ASP A 198 23.11 -22.67 38.02
N GLY A 199 22.45 -22.70 36.86
CA GLY A 199 22.11 -21.52 36.06
C GLY A 199 23.28 -20.88 35.31
N MET A 200 24.49 -21.43 35.40
CA MET A 200 25.69 -20.81 34.81
C MET A 200 25.87 -21.13 33.33
N THR A 201 25.39 -22.29 32.87
CA THR A 201 25.50 -22.71 31.47
C THR A 201 24.12 -23.04 30.90
N SER A 202 23.67 -22.29 29.88
CA SER A 202 22.37 -22.51 29.26
C SER A 202 22.46 -22.76 27.75
N LEU A 203 21.70 -23.74 27.27
CA LEU A 203 21.41 -23.94 25.85
C LEU A 203 20.04 -23.35 25.53
N ARG A 204 19.93 -22.57 24.46
CA ARG A 204 18.69 -21.91 24.04
C ARG A 204 18.48 -22.11 22.55
N GLY A 205 17.23 -22.26 22.15
CA GLY A 205 16.85 -22.38 20.75
C GLY A 205 15.39 -22.00 20.55
N GLY A 206 15.03 -21.72 19.30
CA GLY A 206 13.65 -21.39 18.96
C GLY A 206 13.39 -21.33 17.46
N TYR A 207 12.11 -21.33 17.12
CA TYR A 207 11.55 -21.28 15.79
C TYR A 207 10.29 -20.42 15.80
N GLY A 208 10.03 -19.68 14.73
CA GLY A 208 8.81 -18.91 14.59
C GLY A 208 8.50 -18.53 13.16
N ILE A 209 7.21 -18.38 12.87
CA ILE A 209 6.69 -17.87 11.60
C ILE A 209 6.16 -16.45 11.82
N PHE A 210 6.34 -15.58 10.83
CA PHE A 210 5.91 -14.18 10.86
C PHE A 210 5.29 -13.80 9.52
N PHE A 211 4.24 -12.98 9.57
CA PHE A 211 3.55 -12.46 8.39
C PHE A 211 3.72 -10.95 8.32
N ASP A 212 3.82 -10.44 7.11
CA ASP A 212 3.82 -9.01 6.84
C ASP A 212 2.51 -8.61 6.16
N THR A 213 2.17 -7.33 6.24
CA THR A 213 0.97 -6.77 5.65
C THR A 213 1.30 -6.10 4.33
N VAL A 214 0.36 -6.10 3.38
CA VAL A 214 0.53 -5.38 2.12
C VAL A 214 0.82 -3.90 2.41
N PRO A 215 1.97 -3.37 1.96
CA PRO A 215 2.32 -1.98 2.21
C PRO A 215 1.25 -1.03 1.66
N GLY A 216 0.90 0.02 2.40
CA GLY A 216 -0.06 1.03 1.93
C GLY A 216 0.33 1.67 0.60
N VAL A 217 1.62 1.66 0.23
CA VAL A 217 2.11 2.13 -1.07
C VAL A 217 1.63 1.28 -2.25
N ALA A 218 1.32 -0.01 -2.05
CA ALA A 218 0.76 -0.86 -3.10
C ALA A 218 -0.63 -0.37 -3.56
N VAL A 219 -1.34 0.35 -2.69
CA VAL A 219 -2.63 0.97 -2.98
C VAL A 219 -2.46 2.23 -3.86
N PHE A 220 -1.25 2.81 -3.94
CA PHE A 220 -1.01 4.02 -4.73
C PHE A 220 -1.25 3.84 -6.22
N GLN A 221 -1.02 2.63 -6.74
CA GLN A 221 -1.29 2.32 -8.15
C GLN A 221 -2.78 2.44 -8.51
N ASN A 222 -3.67 2.40 -7.52
CA ASN A 222 -5.11 2.57 -7.69
C ASN A 222 -5.59 4.03 -7.64
N ILE A 223 -4.71 5.00 -7.32
CA ILE A 223 -5.13 6.40 -7.16
C ILE A 223 -5.55 7.00 -8.48
N ASN A 224 -4.76 6.78 -9.53
CA ASN A 224 -4.95 7.37 -10.85
C ASN A 224 -5.73 6.43 -11.80
N VAL A 225 -6.74 5.74 -11.29
CA VAL A 225 -7.51 4.78 -12.09
C VAL A 225 -8.70 5.43 -12.77
N ALA A 226 -8.91 5.10 -14.04
CA ALA A 226 -10.10 5.52 -14.78
C ALA A 226 -11.35 4.86 -14.17
N PRO A 227 -12.53 5.51 -14.21
CA PRO A 227 -12.80 6.85 -14.75
C PRO A 227 -12.65 7.98 -13.72
N PHE A 228 -12.18 7.67 -12.50
CA PHE A 228 -12.10 8.64 -11.40
C PHE A 228 -11.00 9.67 -11.59
N ASN A 229 -9.94 9.25 -12.29
CA ASN A 229 -8.92 10.12 -12.86
C ASN A 229 -8.92 9.97 -14.38
N LYS A 230 -8.64 11.09 -15.05
CA LYS A 230 -8.61 11.23 -16.50
C LYS A 230 -7.17 11.43 -16.93
N PHE A 231 -6.87 10.93 -18.12
CA PHE A 231 -5.59 11.12 -18.76
C PHE A 231 -5.81 11.43 -20.23
N ILE A 232 -5.21 12.51 -20.70
CA ILE A 232 -5.25 12.93 -22.09
C ILE A 232 -3.82 12.84 -22.61
N GLN A 233 -3.66 12.21 -23.76
CA GLN A 233 -2.41 12.18 -24.52
C GLN A 233 -2.71 12.60 -25.95
N VAL A 234 -1.91 13.51 -26.46
CA VAL A 234 -1.93 13.96 -27.86
C VAL A 234 -0.52 13.70 -28.40
N ASP A 235 -0.43 12.82 -29.38
CA ASP A 235 0.81 12.53 -30.08
C ASP A 235 0.81 13.31 -31.41
N GLY A 236 1.97 13.88 -31.76
CA GLY A 236 2.18 14.71 -32.95
C GLY A 236 2.84 13.99 -34.10
#